data_AF-A0A4Y4B9G4-F1
#
_entry.id   AF-A0A4Y4B9G4-F1
#
_cell.length_a   1.000
_cell.length_b   1.000
_cell.length_c   1.000
_cell.angle_alpha   90.00
_cell.angle_beta   90.00
_cell.angle_gamma   90.00
#
_symmetry.space_group_name_H-M   'P 1'
#
loop_
_entity.id
_entity.type
_entity.pdbx_description
1 polymer ?
#
loop_
_entity_poly.entity_id
_entity_poly.type
_entity_poly.pdbx_seq_one_letter_code
_entity_poly.pdbx_strand_id
1 'polypeptide(L)'
;MAWKYRTGAPWRDVPERFGKWNSIYKRFNRWAEDGTWEKLLAELQKQADSLGKVDWVVSIDSTIARVHQHGATLPRDTGGCVESQGSVGRAA
;
A
#
# COMPACT_ATOMS: atom_id res chain seq x y z
N MET A 1 16.98 4.45 6.68
CA MET A 1 15.52 4.27 6.52
C MET A 1 14.69 5.34 7.19
N ALA A 2 15.04 5.80 8.40
CA ALA A 2 14.31 6.90 9.06
C ALA A 2 14.06 8.14 8.16
N TRP A 3 15.02 8.50 7.30
CA TRP A 3 14.83 9.58 6.32
C TRP A 3 13.64 9.33 5.38
N LYS A 4 13.51 8.12 4.81
CA LYS A 4 12.43 7.78 3.86
C LYS A 4 11.05 7.88 4.51
N TYR A 5 10.92 7.40 5.74
CA TYR A 5 9.66 7.47 6.50
C TYR A 5 9.32 8.89 6.92
N ARG A 6 10.33 9.70 7.27
CA ARG A 6 10.13 11.10 7.65
C ARG A 6 9.75 11.98 6.47
N THR A 7 10.35 11.78 5.29
CA THR A 7 10.17 12.69 4.15
C THR A 7 9.12 12.24 3.16
N GLY A 8 8.81 10.94 3.09
CA GLY A 8 7.93 10.39 2.06
C GLY A 8 8.51 10.44 0.64
N ALA A 9 9.64 11.11 0.43
CA ALA A 9 10.22 11.38 -0.88
C ALA A 9 10.54 10.10 -1.68
N PRO A 10 10.54 10.15 -3.02
CA PRO A 10 10.97 9.05 -3.88
C PRO A 10 12.36 8.53 -3.50
N TRP A 11 12.60 7.22 -3.69
CA TRP A 11 13.91 6.63 -3.43
C TRP A 11 15.03 7.26 -4.27
N ARG A 12 14.72 7.73 -5.47
CA ARG A 12 15.69 8.40 -6.35
C ARG A 12 16.24 9.70 -5.78
N ASP A 13 15.50 10.31 -4.85
CA ASP A 13 15.84 11.60 -4.26
C ASP A 13 16.56 11.45 -2.91
N VAL A 14 16.98 10.22 -2.58
CA VAL A 14 17.78 9.97 -1.38
C VAL A 14 19.09 10.77 -1.49
N PRO A 15 19.42 11.61 -0.49
CA PRO A 15 20.64 12.38 -0.51
C PRO A 15 21.88 11.49 -0.60
N GLU A 16 22.84 11.90 -1.43
CA GLU A 16 24.05 11.13 -1.74
C GLU A 16 24.88 10.78 -0.50
N ARG A 17 24.83 11.59 0.56
CA ARG A 17 25.47 11.29 1.85
C ARG A 17 25.05 9.95 2.48
N PHE A 18 23.89 9.41 2.10
CA PHE A 18 23.42 8.10 2.56
C PHE A 18 23.88 6.94 1.66
N GLY A 19 24.50 7.25 0.52
CA GLY A 19 24.96 6.30 -0.48
C GLY A 19 23.95 6.07 -1.61
N LYS A 20 24.26 5.08 -2.46
CA LYS A 20 23.48 4.78 -3.66
C LYS A 20 22.06 4.33 -3.32
N TRP A 21 21.07 5.06 -3.81
CA TRP A 21 19.65 4.79 -3.54
C TRP A 21 19.22 3.35 -3.85
N ASN A 22 19.73 2.75 -4.94
CA ASN A 22 19.33 1.41 -5.36
C ASN A 22 19.77 0.34 -4.33
N SER A 23 20.98 0.48 -3.78
CA SER A 23 21.47 -0.42 -2.73
C SER A 23 20.64 -0.28 -1.45
N ILE A 24 20.27 0.95 -1.09
CA ILE A 24 19.40 1.23 0.05
C ILE A 24 18.02 0.59 -0.16
N TYR A 25 17.41 0.81 -1.32
CA TYR A 25 16.13 0.22 -1.69
C TYR A 25 16.17 -1.32 -1.67
N LYS A 26 17.21 -1.95 -2.24
CA LYS A 26 17.35 -3.42 -2.21
C LYS A 26 17.44 -3.96 -0.79
N ARG A 27 18.16 -3.28 0.10
CA ARG A 27 18.21 -3.64 1.52
C ARG A 27 16.86 -3.46 2.19
N PHE A 28 16.17 -2.34 1.90
CA PHE A 28 14.82 -2.09 2.40
C PHE A 28 13.88 -3.25 2.09
N ASN A 29 13.86 -3.64 0.81
CA ASN A 29 12.96 -4.66 0.32
C ASN A 29 13.28 -6.03 0.90
N ARG A 30 14.58 -6.38 0.99
CA ARG A 30 15.01 -7.62 1.64
C ARG A 30 14.53 -7.70 3.09
N TRP A 31 14.67 -6.61 3.85
CA TRP A 31 14.23 -6.56 5.24
C TRP A 31 12.72 -6.62 5.43
N ALA A 32 11.95 -6.22 4.40
CA ALA A 32 10.51 -6.40 4.37
C ALA A 32 10.12 -7.85 4.04
N GLU A 33 10.85 -8.49 3.13
CA GLU A 33 10.60 -9.88 2.75
C GLU A 33 11.01 -10.87 3.86
N ASP A 34 12.09 -10.61 4.58
CA ASP A 34 12.65 -11.52 5.61
C ASP A 34 12.09 -11.29 7.03
N GLY A 35 11.17 -10.34 7.19
CA GLY A 35 10.53 -10.04 8.46
C GLY A 35 11.37 -9.20 9.43
N THR A 36 12.49 -8.63 8.98
CA THR A 36 13.39 -7.84 9.85
C THR A 36 12.70 -6.58 10.37
N TRP A 37 11.85 -5.94 9.56
CA TRP A 37 11.12 -4.74 10.00
C TRP A 37 10.17 -5.03 11.15
N GLU A 38 9.47 -6.16 11.10
CA GLU A 38 8.53 -6.62 12.11
C GLU A 38 9.25 -6.92 13.42
N LYS A 39 10.40 -7.60 13.34
CA LYS A 39 11.25 -7.89 14.52
C LYS A 39 11.76 -6.61 15.17
N LEU A 40 12.25 -5.67 14.36
CA LEU A 40 12.74 -4.38 14.84
C LEU A 40 11.62 -3.56 15.48
N LEU A 41 10.44 -3.53 14.87
CA LEU A 41 9.26 -2.85 15.41
C LEU A 41 8.84 -3.45 16.75
N ALA A 42 8.74 -4.77 16.84
CA ALA A 42 8.34 -5.46 18.07
C ALA A 42 9.31 -5.18 19.22
N GLU A 43 10.62 -5.17 18.95
CA GLU A 43 11.63 -4.86 19.96
C GLU A 43 11.55 -3.40 20.43
N LEU A 44 11.40 -2.45 19.50
CA LEU A 44 11.22 -1.04 19.85
C LEU A 44 9.93 -0.78 20.63
N GLN A 45 8.84 -1.46 20.29
CA GLN A 45 7.58 -1.37 21.02
C GLN A 45 7.74 -1.90 22.45
N LYS A 46 8.40 -3.04 22.65
CA LYS A 46 8.69 -3.58 23.99
C LYS A 46 9.52 -2.61 24.84
N GLN A 47 10.53 -1.99 24.26
CA GLN A 47 11.36 -1.00 24.96
C GLN A 47 10.59 0.29 25.27
N ALA A 48 9.70 0.71 24.38
CA ALA A 48 8.90 1.91 24.60
C ALA A 48 7.78 1.66 25.62
N ASP A 49 7.18 0.47 25.63
CA ASP A 49 6.22 0.00 26.62
C ASP A 49 6.84 -0.06 28.03
N SER A 50 8.04 -0.63 28.18
CA SER A 50 8.73 -0.67 29.47
C SER A 50 9.11 0.71 30.02
N LEU A 51 9.25 1.70 29.14
CA LEU A 51 9.49 3.11 29.50
C LEU A 51 8.19 3.92 29.67
N GLY A 52 7.01 3.29 29.53
CA GLY A 52 5.71 3.96 29.61
C GLY A 52 5.47 4.99 28.50
N LYS A 53 6.15 4.85 27.36
CA LYS A 53 6.08 5.78 26.22
C LYS A 53 5.05 5.37 25.17
N VAL A 54 4.45 4.20 25.31
CA VAL A 54 3.41 3.68 24.42
C VAL A 54 2.15 3.46 25.23
N ASP A 55 1.05 4.01 24.73
CA ASP A 55 -0.30 3.65 25.15
C ASP A 55 -0.90 2.75 24.05
N TRP A 56 -1.44 1.60 24.44
CA TRP A 56 -1.95 0.58 23.52
C TRP A 56 -3.38 0.87 23.04
N VAL A 57 -3.84 2.11 23.16
CA VAL A 57 -5.11 2.57 22.61
C VAL A 57 -5.05 2.47 21.08
N VAL A 58 -5.84 1.55 20.53
CA VAL A 58 -5.97 1.35 19.09
C VAL A 58 -6.84 2.46 18.51
N SER A 59 -6.24 3.35 17.71
CA SER A 59 -7.00 4.31 16.91
C SER A 59 -7.53 3.61 15.65
N ILE A 60 -8.85 3.50 15.53
CA ILE A 60 -9.51 3.02 14.32
C ILE A 60 -10.02 4.23 13.56
N ASP A 61 -9.42 4.55 12.41
CA ASP A 61 -9.96 5.51 11.46
C ASP A 61 -10.70 4.79 10.31
N SER A 62 -11.75 5.42 9.78
CA SER A 62 -12.37 4.99 8.54
C SER A 62 -12.40 6.17 7.57
N THR A 63 -12.05 5.92 6.31
CA THR A 63 -12.09 6.91 5.24
C THR A 63 -13.07 6.45 4.17
N ILE A 64 -14.07 7.28 3.87
CA ILE A 64 -15.04 7.03 2.80
C ILE A 64 -14.70 7.93 1.60
N ALA A 65 -14.23 7.32 0.52
CA ALA A 65 -14.06 8.00 -0.76
C ALA A 65 -15.27 7.72 -1.67
N ARG A 66 -16.06 8.76 -1.99
CA ARG A 66 -17.14 8.64 -2.96
C ARG A 66 -16.57 8.70 -4.38
N VAL A 67 -16.96 7.74 -5.21
CA VAL A 67 -16.59 7.68 -6.63
C VAL A 67 -17.82 7.75 -7.51
N HIS A 68 -17.68 8.32 -8.71
CA HIS A 68 -18.72 8.26 -9.72
C HIS A 68 -19.03 6.80 -10.09
N GLN A 69 -20.26 6.49 -10.47
CA GLN A 69 -20.72 5.12 -10.70
C GLN A 69 -19.88 4.34 -11.73
N HIS A 70 -19.34 5.01 -12.75
CA HIS A 70 -18.45 4.40 -13.74
C HIS A 70 -17.01 4.19 -13.26
N GLY A 71 -16.63 4.72 -12.10
CA GLY A 71 -15.33 4.48 -11.45
C GLY A 71 -15.41 3.46 -10.30
N ALA A 72 -16.60 2.93 -9.99
CA ALA A 72 -16.75 1.88 -9.01
C ALA A 72 -16.36 0.53 -9.62
N THR A 73 -15.36 -0.14 -9.03
CA THR A 73 -14.85 -1.45 -9.48
C THR A 73 -15.63 -2.64 -8.95
N LEU A 74 -16.70 -2.40 -8.17
CA LEU A 74 -17.54 -3.48 -7.67
C LEU A 74 -18.39 -4.04 -8.81
N PRO A 75 -18.37 -5.37 -9.06
CA PRO A 75 -19.20 -5.99 -10.08
C PRO A 75 -20.67 -5.70 -9.78
N ARG A 76 -21.39 -5.27 -10.82
CA ARG A 76 -22.84 -5.05 -10.77
C ARG A 76 -23.49 -6.35 -11.22
N ASP A 77 -24.34 -6.93 -10.37
CA ASP A 77 -25.37 -7.85 -10.87
C ASP A 77 -26.37 -6.97 -11.63
N THR A 78 -26.09 -6.78 -12.93
CA THR A 78 -26.97 -6.01 -13.79
C THR A 78 -28.06 -6.98 -14.20
N GLY A 79 -29.20 -6.95 -13.51
CA GLY A 79 -30.38 -7.78 -13.80
C GLY A 79 -31.05 -7.46 -15.14
N GLY A 80 -30.30 -7.00 -16.14
CA GLY A 80 -30.77 -6.81 -17.51
C GLY A 80 -30.60 -8.10 -18.30
N CYS A 81 -31.65 -8.52 -19.01
CA CYS A 81 -31.55 -9.60 -19.98
C CYS A 81 -30.51 -9.22 -21.05
N VAL A 82 -29.58 -10.14 -21.32
CA VAL A 82 -28.68 -10.05 -22.48
C VAL A 82 -29.55 -10.03 -23.74
N GLU A 83 -29.68 -8.87 -24.39
CA GLU A 83 -30.13 -8.81 -25.77
C GLU A 83 -28.96 -9.22 -26.67
N SER A 84 -29.01 -10.46 -27.13
CA SER A 84 -28.13 -11.00 -28.16
C SER A 84 -28.44 -10.31 -29.50
N GLN A 85 -27.62 -9.35 -29.90
CA GLN A 85 -27.63 -8.86 -31.29
C GLN A 85 -27.04 -9.94 -32.20
N GLY A 86 -27.91 -10.79 -32.73
CA GLY A 86 -27.58 -11.70 -33.82
C GLY A 86 -27.22 -10.91 -35.06
N SER A 87 -25.96 -11.02 -35.50
CA SER A 87 -25.55 -10.51 -36.81
C SER A 87 -26.15 -11.41 -37.90
N VAL A 88 -27.17 -10.90 -38.59
CA VAL A 88 -27.70 -11.52 -39.81
C VAL A 88 -26.58 -11.53 -40.87
N GLY A 89 -26.22 -12.74 -41.31
CA GLY A 89 -25.22 -12.97 -42.33
C GLY A 89 -25.53 -12.23 -43.63
N ARG A 90 -24.48 -11.76 -44.30
CA ARG A 90 -24.56 -11.25 -45.67
C ARG A 90 -23.77 -12.19 -46.58
N ALA A 91 -24.52 -12.88 -47.44
CA ALA A 91 -24.01 -13.60 -48.59
C ALA A 91 -23.63 -12.60 -49.70
N ALA A 92 -22.47 -12.84 -50.32
CA ALA A 92 -22.21 -12.85 -51.77
C ALA A 92 -20.72 -13.15 -51.97
#